data_AF-A0A9R0TD95-F1
#
_entry.id   AF-A0A9R0TD95-F1
#
_cell.length_a   1.000
_cell.length_b   1.000
_cell.length_c   1.000
_cell.angle_alpha   90.00
_cell.angle_beta   90.00
_cell.angle_gamma   90.00
#
_symmetry.space_group_name_H-M   'P 1'
#
loop_
_entity.id
_entity.type
_entity.pdbx_description
1 polymer ?
#
loop_
_entity_poly.entity_id
_entity_poly.type
_entity_poly.pdbx_seq_one_letter_code
_entity_poly.pdbx_strand_id
1 'polypeptide(L)'
;MASDRLSALRAFDDTKAGVKGLVDAGATAIPAIFHHPPDAFAPSTLATDVAVPVVDLSCQRSDVVGAVRAAAETVGFFLLTNHGVPEAAMLGMLAALVSNDRFKSPVHRVVSRSVGPRVSVACFFRADGATVCAPVVVDGSGPPRYKSVKAEEMLCVSNTQTRLNNLRL
;
A
#
# COMPACT_ATOMS: atom_id res chain seq x y z
N MET A 1 28.43 13.17 -13.28
CA MET A 1 27.07 13.57 -12.84
C MET A 1 26.16 12.38 -12.50
N ALA A 2 25.70 11.55 -13.46
CA ALA A 2 24.85 10.39 -13.13
C ALA A 2 25.58 9.29 -12.32
N SER A 3 26.87 9.10 -12.59
CA SER A 3 27.75 8.16 -11.86
C SER A 3 27.94 8.54 -10.40
N ASP A 4 27.97 9.85 -10.09
CA ASP A 4 28.23 10.36 -8.73
C ASP A 4 27.01 10.23 -7.82
N ARG A 5 25.80 10.31 -8.39
CA ARG A 5 24.56 10.05 -7.66
C ARG A 5 24.43 8.57 -7.31
N LEU A 6 24.74 7.68 -8.25
CA LEU A 6 24.62 6.23 -8.04
C LEU A 6 25.57 5.74 -6.95
N SER A 7 26.80 6.23 -6.94
CA SER A 7 27.78 5.90 -5.89
C SER A 7 27.34 6.42 -4.52
N ALA A 8 26.81 7.65 -4.44
CA ALA A 8 26.31 8.22 -3.19
C ALA A 8 25.05 7.49 -2.67
N LEU A 9 24.15 7.04 -3.55
CA LEU A 9 23.03 6.18 -3.18
C LEU A 9 23.49 4.83 -2.65
N ARG A 10 24.48 4.19 -3.27
CA ARG A 10 25.07 2.94 -2.79
C ARG A 10 25.71 3.11 -1.41
N ALA A 11 26.53 4.15 -1.23
CA ALA A 11 27.15 4.46 0.04
C ALA A 11 26.11 4.68 1.15
N PHE A 12 25.02 5.40 0.84
CA PHE A 12 23.90 5.56 1.76
C PHE A 12 23.21 4.23 2.09
N ASP A 13 22.88 3.42 1.09
CA ASP A 13 22.23 2.12 1.30
C ASP A 13 23.12 1.14 2.07
N ASP A 14 24.44 1.21 1.91
CA ASP A 14 25.40 0.36 2.62
C ASP A 14 25.48 0.67 4.11
N THR A 15 25.11 1.89 4.53
CA THR A 15 24.98 2.20 5.96
C THR A 15 23.87 1.40 6.65
N LYS A 16 22.87 0.94 5.89
CA LYS A 16 21.62 0.30 6.40
C LYS A 16 20.85 1.12 7.44
N ALA A 17 21.26 2.36 7.71
CA ALA A 17 20.68 3.20 8.76
C ALA A 17 19.36 3.86 8.32
N GLY A 18 19.15 3.96 7.00
CA GLY A 18 17.93 4.48 6.40
C GLY A 18 17.61 5.91 6.86
N VAL A 19 16.32 6.25 6.89
CA VAL A 19 15.86 7.59 7.29
C VAL A 19 16.21 7.88 8.75
N LYS A 20 16.19 6.87 9.62
CA LYS A 20 16.60 7.04 11.03
C LYS A 20 18.05 7.53 11.12
N GLY A 21 18.94 6.96 10.33
CA GLY A 21 20.35 7.40 10.26
C GLY A 21 20.51 8.85 9.83
N LEU A 22 19.65 9.34 8.92
CA LEU A 22 19.66 10.76 8.52
C LEU A 22 19.23 11.67 9.69
N VAL A 23 18.18 11.28 10.41
CA VAL A 23 17.67 12.05 11.56
C VAL A 23 18.69 12.07 12.69
N ASP A 24 19.27 10.91 13.03
CA ASP A 24 20.28 10.79 14.08
C ASP A 24 21.56 11.57 13.73
N ALA A 25 21.91 11.66 12.43
CA ALA A 25 23.03 12.46 11.94
C ALA A 25 22.72 13.97 11.86
N GLY A 26 21.53 14.41 12.27
CA GLY A 26 21.14 15.82 12.29
C GLY A 26 20.84 16.41 10.92
N ALA A 27 20.41 15.61 9.95
CA ALA A 27 20.04 16.11 8.63
C ALA A 27 18.87 17.13 8.74
N THR A 28 19.10 18.36 8.30
CA THR A 28 18.11 19.46 8.30
C THR A 28 17.44 19.68 6.94
N ALA A 29 17.91 18.99 5.91
CA ALA A 29 17.39 19.06 4.55
C ALA A 29 17.48 17.70 3.87
N ILE A 30 16.67 17.50 2.82
CA ILE A 30 16.67 16.27 2.03
C ILE A 30 17.99 16.18 1.25
N PRO A 31 18.79 15.11 1.41
CA PRO A 31 20.02 14.95 0.65
C PRO A 31 19.79 14.94 -0.87
N ALA A 32 20.71 15.55 -1.63
CA ALA A 32 20.62 15.67 -3.08
C ALA A 32 20.46 14.33 -3.83
N ILE A 33 20.92 13.22 -3.22
CA ILE A 33 20.71 11.85 -3.72
C ILE A 33 19.22 11.45 -3.83
N PHE A 34 18.32 12.14 -3.12
CA PHE A 34 16.87 11.93 -3.17
C PHE A 34 16.12 12.95 -4.03
N HIS A 35 16.80 14.00 -4.51
CA HIS A 35 16.17 14.98 -5.40
C HIS A 35 15.92 14.31 -6.75
N HIS A 36 14.70 14.36 -7.27
CA HIS A 36 14.42 13.81 -8.59
C HIS A 36 14.89 14.79 -9.67
N PRO A 37 15.52 14.32 -10.77
CA PRO A 37 15.83 15.18 -11.90
C PRO A 37 14.54 15.80 -12.45
N PRO A 38 14.53 17.09 -12.85
CA PRO A 38 13.35 17.73 -13.43
C PRO A 38 12.79 16.96 -14.64
N ASP A 39 13.68 16.36 -15.44
CA ASP A 39 13.34 15.64 -16.68
C ASP A 39 13.01 14.15 -16.47
N ALA A 40 13.02 13.65 -15.22
CA ALA A 40 12.62 12.26 -14.95
C ALA A 40 11.10 12.04 -15.05
N PHE A 41 10.34 13.13 -15.19
CA PHE A 41 8.94 13.10 -15.54
C PHE A 41 8.79 13.28 -17.05
N ALA A 42 9.04 12.21 -17.80
CA ALA A 42 8.09 11.98 -18.89
C ALA A 42 6.72 11.92 -18.19
N PRO A 43 5.74 12.79 -18.53
CA PRO A 43 4.39 12.58 -18.02
C PRO A 43 4.07 11.13 -18.32
N SER A 44 3.77 10.36 -17.28
CA SER A 44 3.30 8.99 -17.49
C SER A 44 2.13 9.11 -18.44
N THR A 45 2.33 8.71 -19.69
CA THR A 45 1.27 8.39 -20.64
C THR A 45 0.59 7.08 -20.22
N LEU A 46 0.64 6.75 -18.92
CA LEU A 46 -0.20 5.72 -18.34
C LEU A 46 -1.61 6.25 -18.51
N ALA A 47 -2.30 5.63 -19.47
CA ALA A 47 -3.72 5.77 -19.68
C ALA A 47 -4.39 5.91 -18.31
N THR A 48 -5.20 6.95 -18.14
CA THR A 48 -6.02 7.18 -16.94
C THR A 48 -7.08 6.10 -16.73
N ASP A 49 -6.96 4.96 -17.41
CA ASP A 49 -7.94 3.91 -17.55
C ASP A 49 -7.30 2.50 -17.43
N VAL A 50 -6.24 2.37 -16.63
CA VAL A 50 -5.73 1.04 -16.26
C VAL A 50 -6.70 0.43 -15.26
N ALA A 51 -7.70 -0.29 -15.77
CA ALA A 51 -8.58 -1.11 -14.95
C ALA A 51 -7.75 -2.19 -14.25
N VAL A 52 -7.78 -2.19 -12.91
CA VAL A 52 -7.09 -3.21 -12.12
C VAL A 52 -7.73 -4.57 -12.41
N PRO A 53 -6.97 -5.58 -12.88
CA PRO A 53 -7.52 -6.89 -13.17
C PRO A 53 -8.16 -7.51 -11.93
N VAL A 54 -9.34 -8.09 -12.08
CA VAL A 54 -10.04 -8.84 -11.02
C VAL A 54 -9.98 -10.32 -11.36
N VAL A 55 -9.49 -11.14 -10.45
CA VAL A 55 -9.38 -12.58 -10.58
C VAL A 55 -10.34 -13.25 -9.60
N ASP A 56 -11.33 -13.95 -10.15
CA ASP A 56 -12.33 -14.68 -9.38
C ASP A 56 -11.85 -16.10 -9.06
N LEU A 57 -11.62 -16.40 -7.78
CA LEU A 57 -11.14 -17.73 -7.35
C LEU A 57 -12.22 -18.82 -7.38
N SER A 58 -13.48 -18.48 -7.63
CA SER A 58 -14.55 -19.46 -7.83
C SER A 58 -14.55 -20.08 -9.22
N CYS A 59 -13.81 -19.50 -10.18
CA CYS A 59 -13.68 -20.02 -11.54
C CYS A 59 -12.83 -21.31 -11.62
N GLN A 60 -12.81 -21.94 -12.80
CA GLN A 60 -12.00 -23.13 -13.04
C GLN A 60 -10.51 -22.83 -12.84
N ARG A 61 -9.79 -23.74 -12.17
CA ARG A 61 -8.38 -23.56 -11.79
C ARG A 61 -7.46 -23.18 -12.96
N SER A 62 -7.69 -23.73 -14.16
CA SER A 62 -6.93 -23.39 -15.36
C SER A 62 -7.02 -21.91 -15.69
N ASP A 63 -8.21 -21.35 -15.56
CA ASP A 63 -8.54 -20.00 -15.98
C ASP A 63 -8.03 -19.00 -14.93
N VAL A 64 -8.16 -19.35 -13.65
CA VAL A 64 -7.57 -18.61 -12.53
C VAL A 64 -6.06 -18.51 -12.68
N VAL A 65 -5.37 -19.63 -12.95
CA VAL A 65 -3.91 -19.62 -13.13
C VAL A 65 -3.51 -18.77 -14.34
N GLY A 66 -4.25 -18.87 -15.45
CA GLY A 66 -4.03 -18.03 -16.62
C GLY A 66 -4.19 -16.54 -16.33
N ALA A 67 -5.25 -16.17 -15.62
CA ALA A 67 -5.54 -14.78 -15.24
C ALA A 67 -4.50 -14.21 -14.27
N VAL A 68 -4.10 -14.97 -13.24
CA VAL A 68 -3.02 -14.58 -12.32
C VAL A 68 -1.72 -14.35 -13.06
N ARG A 69 -1.34 -15.27 -13.97
CA ARG A 69 -0.13 -15.12 -14.77
C ARG A 69 -0.19 -13.86 -15.63
N ALA A 70 -1.28 -13.67 -16.38
CA ALA A 70 -1.45 -12.52 -17.25
C ALA A 70 -1.40 -11.20 -16.46
N ALA A 71 -2.10 -11.12 -15.33
CA ALA A 71 -2.13 -9.92 -14.50
C ALA A 71 -0.76 -9.63 -13.85
N ALA A 72 -0.04 -10.65 -13.40
CA ALA A 72 1.30 -10.51 -12.85
C ALA A 72 2.34 -10.07 -13.90
N GLU A 73 2.23 -10.55 -15.14
CA GLU A 73 3.16 -10.21 -16.24
C GLU A 73 2.88 -8.82 -16.85
N THR A 74 1.61 -8.37 -16.85
CA THR A 74 1.21 -7.12 -17.53
C THR A 74 1.02 -5.94 -16.60
N VAL A 75 0.35 -6.13 -15.45
CA VAL A 75 -0.01 -5.05 -14.52
C VAL A 75 0.84 -5.10 -13.25
N GLY A 76 1.27 -6.30 -12.83
CA GLY A 76 2.07 -6.51 -11.62
C GLY A 76 1.27 -6.52 -10.31
N PHE A 77 -0.03 -6.21 -10.37
CA PHE A 77 -0.98 -6.35 -9.25
C PHE A 77 -2.42 -6.58 -9.78
N PHE A 78 -3.26 -7.22 -8.96
CA PHE A 78 -4.64 -7.56 -9.29
C PHE A 78 -5.47 -7.75 -8.01
N LEU A 79 -6.79 -7.68 -8.12
CA LEU A 79 -7.73 -7.96 -7.04
C LEU A 79 -8.18 -9.42 -7.09
N LEU A 80 -8.25 -10.10 -5.96
CA LEU A 80 -8.84 -11.44 -5.85
C LEU A 80 -10.24 -11.36 -5.26
N THR A 81 -11.21 -12.03 -5.86
CA THR A 81 -12.58 -12.16 -5.35
C THR A 81 -12.91 -13.63 -5.07
N ASN A 82 -13.97 -13.86 -4.29
CA ASN A 82 -14.50 -15.20 -3.98
C ASN A 82 -13.44 -16.17 -3.41
N HIS A 83 -12.48 -15.65 -2.66
CA HIS A 83 -11.37 -16.40 -2.06
C HIS A 83 -11.78 -17.22 -0.82
N GLY A 84 -13.05 -17.18 -0.40
CA GLY A 84 -13.56 -17.93 0.74
C GLY A 84 -13.07 -17.45 2.12
N VAL A 85 -12.49 -16.24 2.20
CA VAL A 85 -12.14 -15.63 3.50
C VAL A 85 -13.40 -14.96 4.05
N PRO A 86 -13.82 -15.27 5.29
CA PRO A 86 -15.03 -14.68 5.87
C PRO A 86 -14.96 -13.16 5.92
N GLU A 87 -16.08 -12.49 5.64
CA GLU A 87 -16.17 -11.01 5.65
C GLU A 87 -15.73 -10.42 6.99
N ALA A 88 -16.09 -11.06 8.11
CA ALA A 88 -15.66 -10.65 9.44
C ALA A 88 -14.12 -10.62 9.60
N ALA A 89 -13.40 -11.54 8.96
CA ALA A 89 -11.93 -11.56 8.95
C ALA A 89 -11.36 -10.45 8.06
N MET A 90 -12.04 -10.10 6.95
CA MET A 90 -11.67 -8.98 6.09
C MET A 90 -11.89 -7.62 6.75
N LEU A 91 -12.98 -7.48 7.50
CA LEU A 91 -13.24 -6.29 8.32
C LEU A 91 -12.17 -6.12 9.41
N GLY A 92 -11.67 -7.22 9.97
CA GLY A 92 -10.54 -7.23 10.89
C GLY A 92 -9.23 -6.72 10.30
N MET A 93 -9.05 -6.78 8.97
CA MET A 93 -7.86 -6.25 8.27
C MET A 93 -7.92 -4.73 8.01
N LEU A 94 -9.12 -4.12 8.09
CA LEU A 94 -9.30 -2.66 8.24
C LEU A 94 -8.99 -2.19 9.68
N ALA A 95 -8.01 -2.87 10.28
CA ALA A 95 -7.82 -3.01 11.70
C ALA A 95 -7.67 -1.65 12.39
N ALA A 96 -6.96 -0.68 11.79
CA ALA A 96 -6.72 0.60 12.46
C ALA A 96 -8.00 1.38 12.78
N LEU A 97 -8.94 1.47 11.83
CA LEU A 97 -10.20 2.19 12.04
C LEU A 97 -11.17 1.36 12.90
N VAL A 98 -11.41 0.10 12.51
CA VAL A 98 -12.40 -0.75 13.19
C VAL A 98 -11.95 -1.10 14.61
N SER A 99 -10.65 -1.23 14.86
CA SER A 99 -10.14 -1.50 16.22
C SER A 99 -9.92 -0.24 17.06
N ASN A 100 -10.28 0.94 16.57
CA ASN A 100 -10.08 2.19 17.28
C ASN A 100 -8.59 2.41 17.69
N ASP A 101 -7.66 2.23 16.73
CA ASP A 101 -6.19 2.29 16.91
C ASP A 101 -5.55 1.17 17.77
N ARG A 102 -6.29 0.12 18.16
CA ARG A 102 -5.71 -1.02 18.90
C ARG A 102 -4.77 -1.87 18.05
N PHE A 103 -5.04 -1.95 16.75
CA PHE A 103 -4.16 -2.55 15.75
C PHE A 103 -3.62 -1.45 14.84
N LYS A 104 -2.30 -1.31 14.75
CA LYS A 104 -1.66 -0.34 13.86
C LYS A 104 -1.31 -1.00 12.54
N SER A 105 -1.66 -0.34 11.43
CA SER A 105 -1.20 -0.77 10.11
C SER A 105 0.32 -0.54 10.01
N PRO A 106 1.13 -1.58 9.76
CA PRO A 106 2.57 -1.41 9.62
C PRO A 106 2.91 -0.78 8.28
N VAL A 107 3.78 0.23 8.29
CA VAL A 107 4.41 0.74 7.07
C VAL A 107 5.36 -0.35 6.55
N HIS A 108 5.09 -0.88 5.37
CA HIS A 108 5.97 -1.86 4.72
C HIS A 108 6.63 -1.23 3.48
N ARG A 109 7.92 -1.51 3.29
CA ARG A 109 8.69 -1.11 2.11
C ARG A 109 9.36 -2.34 1.52
N VAL A 110 9.36 -2.43 0.20
CA VAL A 110 10.17 -3.38 -0.55
C VAL A 110 11.43 -2.68 -1.04
N VAL A 111 12.59 -3.27 -0.79
CA VAL A 111 13.88 -2.83 -1.38
C VAL A 111 14.16 -3.73 -2.58
N SER A 112 14.26 -3.14 -3.77
CA SER A 112 14.67 -3.85 -4.98
C SER A 112 16.17 -4.19 -4.90
N ARG A 113 16.53 -5.44 -5.19
CA ARG A 113 17.92 -5.88 -5.38
C ARG A 113 18.10 -6.27 -6.83
N SER A 114 19.22 -5.88 -7.44
CA SER A 114 19.59 -6.26 -8.82
C SER A 114 20.14 -7.69 -8.89
N VAL A 115 19.37 -8.67 -8.38
CA VAL A 115 19.70 -10.10 -8.45
C VAL A 115 18.52 -10.83 -9.09
N GLY A 116 18.52 -10.86 -10.41
CA GLY A 116 17.53 -11.56 -11.23
C GLY A 116 16.10 -11.00 -11.13
N PRO A 117 15.14 -11.61 -11.87
CA PRO A 117 13.74 -11.23 -11.81
C PRO A 117 13.14 -11.54 -10.44
N ARG A 118 12.53 -10.54 -9.78
CA ARG A 118 11.74 -10.74 -8.55
C ARG A 118 10.26 -10.69 -8.90
N VAL A 119 9.58 -11.82 -8.76
CA VAL A 119 8.11 -11.89 -8.85
C VAL A 119 7.53 -11.80 -7.45
N SER A 120 6.58 -10.91 -7.23
CA SER A 120 5.84 -10.81 -5.98
C SER A 120 4.36 -10.68 -6.29
N VAL A 121 3.53 -11.41 -5.54
CA VAL A 121 2.07 -11.31 -5.60
C VAL A 121 1.61 -10.65 -4.31
N ALA A 122 0.89 -9.54 -4.43
CA ALA A 122 0.22 -8.90 -3.31
C ALA A 122 -1.28 -9.16 -3.43
N CYS A 123 -1.87 -9.74 -2.39
CA CYS A 123 -3.31 -9.96 -2.28
C CYS A 123 -3.87 -8.97 -1.27
N PHE A 124 -4.70 -8.03 -1.73
CA PHE A 124 -5.38 -7.09 -0.86
C PHE A 124 -6.82 -7.58 -0.64
N PHE A 125 -7.15 -7.82 0.62
CA PHE A 125 -8.51 -8.14 1.02
C PHE A 125 -9.24 -6.86 1.38
N ARG A 126 -10.46 -6.69 0.87
CA ARG A 126 -11.28 -5.52 1.10
C ARG A 126 -12.66 -5.94 1.58
N ALA A 127 -13.25 -5.13 2.45
CA ALA A 127 -14.68 -5.21 2.71
C ALA A 127 -15.46 -4.80 1.45
N ASP A 128 -16.71 -5.26 1.34
CA ASP A 128 -17.63 -4.79 0.29
C ASP A 128 -17.81 -3.26 0.42
N GLY A 129 -17.98 -2.57 -0.71
CA GLY A 129 -18.08 -1.12 -0.77
C GLY A 129 -19.20 -0.56 0.11
N ALA A 130 -20.30 -1.31 0.20
CA ALA A 130 -21.46 -0.99 1.04
C ALA A 130 -21.23 -1.25 2.54
N THR A 131 -20.21 -2.03 2.93
CA THR A 131 -19.94 -2.37 4.33
C THR A 131 -19.59 -1.11 5.12
N VAL A 132 -20.34 -0.86 6.20
CA VAL A 132 -20.06 0.24 7.13
C VAL A 132 -18.96 -0.19 8.09
N CYS A 133 -17.84 0.51 8.05
CA CYS A 133 -16.71 0.34 8.95
C CYS A 133 -16.87 1.31 10.13
N ALA A 134 -17.18 0.77 11.32
CA ALA A 134 -17.35 1.55 12.55
C ALA A 134 -16.28 1.16 13.59
N PRO A 135 -15.81 2.11 14.43
CA PRO A 135 -14.89 1.79 15.51
C PRO A 135 -15.58 0.93 16.57
N VAL A 136 -14.97 -0.20 16.90
CA VAL A 136 -15.36 -1.05 18.02
C VAL A 136 -14.94 -0.35 19.31
N VAL A 137 -15.93 0.02 20.11
CA VAL A 137 -15.74 0.55 21.46
C VAL A 137 -16.05 -0.59 22.43
N VAL A 138 -15.05 -1.01 23.19
CA VAL A 138 -15.19 -2.03 24.24
C VAL A 138 -15.11 -1.30 25.58
N ASP A 139 -15.76 -1.83 26.62
CA ASP A 139 -15.70 -1.24 27.96
C ASP A 139 -14.25 -0.97 28.40
N GLY A 140 -13.98 0.27 28.80
CA GLY A 140 -12.65 0.73 29.18
C GLY A 140 -11.72 1.16 28.03
N SER A 141 -12.12 1.08 26.75
CA SER A 141 -11.28 1.49 25.61
C SER A 141 -11.34 3.00 25.26
N GLY A 142 -12.14 3.78 26.00
CA GLY A 142 -12.40 5.19 25.70
C GLY A 142 -13.40 5.40 24.55
N PRO A 143 -13.72 6.67 24.21
CA PRO A 143 -14.68 6.99 23.17
C PRO A 143 -14.17 6.57 21.77
N PRO A 144 -15.06 6.47 20.77
CA PRO A 144 -14.65 6.27 19.39
C PRO A 144 -13.73 7.41 18.95
N ARG A 145 -12.60 7.08 18.32
CA ARG A 145 -11.62 8.04 17.79
C ARG A 145 -11.84 8.35 16.31
N TYR A 146 -12.67 7.56 15.64
CA TYR A 146 -12.96 7.67 14.22
C TYR A 146 -14.47 7.71 13.97
N LYS A 147 -14.88 8.33 12.87
CA LYS A 147 -16.26 8.29 12.36
C LYS A 147 -16.53 6.95 11.67
N SER A 148 -17.77 6.50 11.72
CA SER A 148 -18.24 5.40 10.85
C SER A 148 -18.23 5.85 9.40
N VAL A 149 -17.74 5.00 8.50
CA VAL A 149 -17.58 5.30 7.07
C VAL A 149 -17.83 4.04 6.24
N LYS A 150 -18.38 4.17 5.03
CA LYS A 150 -18.49 3.02 4.12
C LYS A 150 -17.10 2.63 3.59
N ALA A 151 -16.88 1.35 3.32
CA ALA A 151 -15.59 0.89 2.81
C ALA A 151 -15.21 1.59 1.49
N GLU A 152 -16.17 1.83 0.58
CA GLU A 152 -15.91 2.55 -0.69
C GLU A 152 -15.41 3.99 -0.47
N GLU A 153 -15.96 4.68 0.53
CA GLU A 153 -15.56 6.04 0.90
C GLU A 153 -14.15 6.05 1.51
N MET A 154 -13.80 5.01 2.27
CA MET A 154 -12.46 4.85 2.84
C MET A 154 -11.37 4.69 1.76
N LEU A 155 -11.66 3.97 0.68
CA LEU A 155 -10.73 3.78 -0.44
C LEU A 155 -10.50 5.07 -1.24
N CYS A 156 -11.57 5.84 -1.47
CA CYS A 156 -11.48 7.13 -2.16
C CYS A 156 -10.59 8.13 -1.38
N VAL A 157 -10.59 8.05 -0.05
CA VAL A 157 -9.76 8.90 0.84
C VAL A 157 -8.26 8.53 0.80
N SER A 158 -7.90 7.31 0.42
CA SER A 158 -6.54 6.76 0.54
C SER A 158 -5.57 7.11 -0.62
N ASN A 159 -6.06 7.67 -1.72
CA ASN A 159 -5.23 8.03 -2.90
C ASN A 159 -4.34 9.28 -2.71
N THR A 160 -4.38 9.90 -1.53
CA THR A 160 -3.38 10.92 -1.13
C THR A 160 -3.00 10.66 0.33
N GLN A 161 -1.70 10.62 0.63
CA GLN A 161 -1.14 10.36 1.98
C GLN A 161 -1.65 11.33 3.08
N THR A 162 -2.44 12.34 2.72
CA THR A 162 -2.80 13.50 3.55
C THR A 162 -4.20 13.41 4.19
N ARG A 163 -4.97 12.31 4.13
CA ARG A 163 -6.41 12.38 4.49
C ARG A 163 -6.98 11.39 5.51
N LEU A 164 -6.19 10.50 6.13
CA LEU A 164 -6.68 9.73 7.30
C LEU A 164 -7.09 10.63 8.49
N ASN A 165 -6.55 11.85 8.57
CA ASN A 165 -6.94 12.84 9.58
C ASN A 165 -8.42 13.25 9.50
N ASN A 166 -9.06 13.17 8.33
CA ASN A 166 -10.46 13.60 8.16
C ASN A 166 -11.48 12.64 8.79
N LEU A 167 -11.05 11.40 9.05
CA LEU A 167 -11.88 10.38 9.70
C LEU A 167 -11.78 10.40 11.22
N ARG A 168 -10.79 11.12 11.80
CA ARG A 168 -10.68 11.28 13.25
C ARG A 168 -11.78 12.20 13.78
N LEU A 169 -12.26 11.88 14.98
CA LEU A 169 -13.14 12.73 15.78
C LEU A 169 -12.34 13.77 16.56
#